data_AF-A0A2D8U3I3-F1
#
_entry.id   AF-A0A2D8U3I3-F1
#
_cell.length_a   1.000
_cell.length_b   1.000
_cell.length_c   1.000
_cell.angle_alpha   90.00
_cell.angle_beta   90.00
_cell.angle_gamma   90.00
#
_symmetry.space_group_name_H-M   'P 1'
#
loop_
_entity.id
_entity.type
_entity.pdbx_description
1 polymer ?
#
loop_
_entity_poly.entity_id
_entity_poly.type
_entity_poly.pdbx_seq_one_letter_code
_entity_poly.pdbx_strand_id
1 'polypeptide(L)'
;MLSSIYIKNFAIIDEIEIDFFENMSVLTGETGAGKSILIDAINVVFGNKKTNKINRNENEDTEIICNFQIKNEKIIKILQEKDLITDNECIFRRKINKKNLSKIYINDKPVNSSTAKDIGNMIIDIHGQHENQLILSSEEQLNRLDNFIEITPQKERIRNILSEINNVEKLLADNIVSEE
;
A
#
# COMPACT_ATOMS: atom_id res chain seq x y z
N MET A 1 -0.85 3.60 11.54
CA MET A 1 0.40 4.19 12.01
C MET A 1 1.48 3.12 11.97
N LEU A 2 2.65 3.43 11.42
CA LEU A 2 3.84 2.59 11.53
C LEU A 2 4.31 2.59 12.99
N SER A 3 4.32 1.43 13.65
CA SER A 3 4.74 1.27 15.05
C SER A 3 6.20 0.84 15.17
N SER A 4 6.66 -0.04 14.28
CA SER A 4 8.06 -0.43 14.24
C SER A 4 8.49 -0.88 12.85
N ILE A 5 9.80 -0.82 12.61
CA ILE A 5 10.45 -1.37 11.42
C ILE A 5 11.68 -2.18 11.83
N TYR A 6 11.82 -3.35 11.25
CA TYR A 6 13.01 -4.17 11.32
C TYR A 6 13.58 -4.37 9.92
N ILE A 7 14.89 -4.22 9.79
CA ILE A 7 15.61 -4.34 8.52
C ILE A 7 16.87 -5.16 8.73
N LYS A 8 17.06 -6.17 7.90
CA LYS A 8 18.26 -6.99 7.85
C LYS A 8 18.83 -7.07 6.44
N ASN A 9 20.14 -6.92 6.32
CA ASN A 9 20.91 -7.10 5.11
C ASN A 9 20.37 -6.30 3.91
N PHE A 10 20.21 -4.98 4.08
CA PHE A 10 19.63 -4.07 3.06
C PHE A 10 20.51 -2.86 2.80
N ALA A 11 20.95 -2.65 1.56
CA ALA A 11 21.87 -1.56 1.17
C ALA A 11 23.15 -1.53 2.03
N ILE A 12 23.28 -0.57 2.96
CA ILE A 12 24.41 -0.49 3.92
C ILE A 12 24.04 -1.01 5.31
N ILE A 13 22.76 -1.30 5.55
CA ILE A 13 22.21 -1.78 6.82
C ILE A 13 22.55 -3.26 6.96
N ASP A 14 23.24 -3.60 8.05
CA ASP A 14 23.46 -4.98 8.45
C ASP A 14 22.22 -5.52 9.19
N GLU A 15 21.84 -4.87 10.28
CA GLU A 15 20.63 -5.13 11.03
C GLU A 15 20.23 -3.88 11.82
N ILE A 16 18.96 -3.46 11.74
CA ILE A 16 18.40 -2.41 12.60
C ILE A 16 16.96 -2.75 12.98
N GLU A 17 16.56 -2.24 14.13
CA GLU A 17 15.18 -2.22 14.62
C GLU A 17 14.90 -0.81 15.14
N ILE A 18 13.79 -0.21 14.72
CA ILE A 18 13.38 1.14 15.10
C ILE A 18 11.91 1.12 15.48
N ASP A 19 11.60 1.61 16.68
CA ASP A 19 10.24 1.90 17.12
C ASP A 19 9.86 3.35 16.80
N PHE A 20 8.61 3.54 16.39
CA PHE A 20 8.01 4.84 16.10
C PHE A 20 6.95 5.19 17.13
N PHE A 21 6.90 6.46 17.49
CA PHE A 21 5.95 7.00 18.45
C PHE A 21 4.81 7.74 17.76
N GLU A 22 3.67 7.80 18.45
CA GLU A 22 2.48 8.46 17.91
C GLU A 22 2.76 9.94 17.57
N ASN A 23 2.02 10.43 16.58
CA ASN A 23 2.06 11.80 16.07
C ASN A 23 3.34 12.15 15.28
N MET A 24 4.50 12.20 15.93
CA MET A 24 5.71 12.71 15.31
C MET A 24 6.96 11.96 15.77
N SER A 25 7.63 11.33 14.81
CA SER A 25 8.96 10.73 14.98
C SER A 25 9.95 11.44 14.06
N VAL A 26 11.09 11.86 14.61
CA VAL A 26 12.12 12.60 13.86
C VAL A 26 13.38 11.76 13.77
N LEU A 27 13.81 11.47 12.55
CA LEU A 27 15.10 10.87 12.29
C LEU A 27 16.12 11.94 11.89
N THR A 28 17.22 12.01 12.64
CA THR A 28 18.35 12.90 12.39
C THR A 28 19.61 12.09 12.07
N GLY A 29 20.57 12.70 11.39
CA GLY A 29 21.85 12.08 11.09
C GLY A 29 22.80 13.05 10.39
N GLU A 30 24.05 12.63 10.18
CA GLU A 30 25.08 13.45 9.55
C GLU A 30 24.90 13.54 8.03
N THR A 31 24.64 12.39 7.38
CA THR A 31 24.39 12.31 5.95
C THR A 31 22.97 11.79 5.72
N GLY A 32 22.20 12.47 4.85
CA GLY A 32 20.81 12.11 4.54
C GLY A 32 20.62 10.70 3.94
N ALA A 33 21.71 10.00 3.63
CA ALA A 33 21.72 8.65 3.10
C ALA A 33 20.97 7.65 3.99
N GLY A 34 21.18 7.68 5.31
CA GLY A 34 20.52 6.74 6.23
C GLY A 34 19.00 6.90 6.25
N LYS A 35 18.52 8.14 6.22
CA LYS A 35 17.09 8.46 6.11
C LYS A 35 16.52 7.97 4.78
N SER A 36 17.18 8.26 3.66
CA SER A 36 16.73 7.81 2.34
C SER A 36 16.67 6.28 2.25
N ILE A 37 17.66 5.57 2.79
CA ILE A 37 17.67 4.10 2.82
C ILE A 37 16.49 3.53 3.62
N LEU A 38 16.13 4.17 4.74
CA LEU A 38 14.96 3.76 5.52
C LEU A 38 13.66 3.93 4.73
N ILE A 39 13.47 5.10 4.09
CA ILE A 39 12.31 5.38 3.25
C ILE A 39 12.24 4.39 2.08
N ASP A 40 13.39 4.07 1.48
CA ASP A 40 13.47 3.07 0.43
C ASP A 40 13.08 1.66 0.91
N ALA A 41 13.48 1.27 2.12
CA ALA A 41 13.13 -0.02 2.69
C ALA A 41 11.61 -0.14 2.90
N ILE A 42 10.99 0.91 3.44
CA ILE A 42 9.54 1.02 3.61
C ILE A 42 8.85 0.87 2.24
N ASN A 43 9.29 1.61 1.23
CA ASN A 43 8.75 1.50 -0.13
C ASN A 43 8.84 0.08 -0.70
N VAL A 44 10.00 -0.56 -0.52
CA VAL A 44 10.24 -1.92 -1.01
C VAL A 44 9.31 -2.90 -0.29
N VAL A 45 9.05 -2.76 1.01
CA VAL A 45 8.10 -3.64 1.71
C VAL A 45 6.70 -3.63 1.10
N PHE A 46 6.24 -2.48 0.59
CA PHE A 46 4.93 -2.33 -0.05
C PHE A 46 4.85 -2.82 -1.50
N GLY A 47 5.82 -3.61 -1.96
CA GLY A 47 5.77 -4.20 -3.30
C GLY A 47 6.24 -3.27 -4.42
N ASN A 48 6.75 -2.07 -4.10
CA ASN A 48 7.42 -1.25 -5.10
C ASN A 48 8.73 -1.93 -5.56
N LYS A 49 9.07 -1.75 -6.83
CA LYS A 49 10.35 -2.20 -7.40
C LYS A 49 11.41 -1.16 -7.08
N LYS A 50 12.58 -1.61 -6.62
CA LYS A 50 13.78 -0.78 -6.57
C LYS A 50 14.75 -1.21 -7.68
N THR A 51 15.49 -0.25 -8.21
CA THR A 51 16.37 -0.38 -9.38
C THR A 51 17.81 -0.77 -9.03
N ASN A 52 18.22 -0.72 -7.77
CA ASN A 52 19.60 -0.93 -7.31
C ASN A 52 19.77 -2.21 -6.48
N LYS A 53 21.04 -2.62 -6.26
CA LYS A 53 21.41 -3.74 -5.36
C LYS A 53 20.71 -3.62 -4.01
N ILE A 54 19.87 -4.60 -3.70
CA ILE A 54 19.07 -4.68 -2.48
C ILE A 54 19.92 -5.25 -1.35
N ASN A 55 20.61 -6.37 -1.61
CA ASN A 55 21.39 -7.09 -0.61
C ASN A 55 22.69 -6.36 -0.32
N ARG A 56 22.99 -6.18 0.96
CA ARG A 56 24.30 -5.70 1.44
C ARG A 56 25.36 -6.79 1.25
N ASN A 57 25.04 -7.99 1.72
CA ASN A 57 25.79 -9.23 1.55
C ASN A 57 25.01 -10.16 0.59
N GLU A 58 25.62 -10.45 -0.55
CA GLU A 58 25.04 -11.34 -1.58
C GLU A 58 24.84 -12.78 -1.07
N ASN A 59 25.55 -13.15 -0.01
CA ASN A 59 25.46 -14.46 0.62
C ASN A 59 24.43 -14.53 1.75
N GLU A 60 23.58 -13.53 1.92
CA GLU A 60 22.53 -13.51 2.95
C GLU A 60 21.18 -13.11 2.35
N ASP A 61 20.10 -13.55 2.98
CA ASP A 61 18.76 -13.09 2.63
C ASP A 61 18.56 -11.67 3.21
N THR A 62 17.87 -10.82 2.47
CA THR A 62 17.37 -9.53 2.97
C THR A 62 15.99 -9.76 3.57
N GLU A 63 15.72 -9.17 4.73
CA GLU A 63 14.41 -9.20 5.36
C GLU A 63 14.03 -7.81 5.85
N ILE A 64 12.80 -7.39 5.56
CA ILE A 64 12.27 -6.10 5.99
C ILE A 64 10.86 -6.36 6.54
N ILE A 65 10.60 -5.87 7.75
CA ILE A 65 9.32 -6.03 8.45
C ILE A 65 8.85 -4.65 8.90
N CYS A 66 7.61 -4.30 8.58
CA CYS A 66 6.97 -3.07 9.04
C CYS A 66 5.67 -3.43 9.76
N ASN A 67 5.53 -2.98 11.00
CA ASN A 67 4.35 -3.20 11.81
C ASN A 67 3.46 -1.96 11.78
N PHE A 68 2.18 -2.14 11.50
CA PHE A 68 1.20 -1.05 11.50
C PHE A 68 0.07 -1.31 12.47
N GLN A 69 -0.25 -0.29 13.27
CA GLN A 69 -1.52 -0.21 13.98
C GLN A 69 -2.55 0.52 13.11
N ILE A 70 -3.66 -0.15 12.79
CA ILE A 70 -4.71 0.38 11.93
C ILE A 70 -5.86 0.88 12.78
N LYS A 71 -6.14 2.20 12.71
CA LYS A 71 -7.27 2.83 13.41
C LYS A 71 -8.46 3.13 12.49
N ASN A 72 -8.26 3.11 11.17
CA ASN A 72 -9.29 3.45 10.20
C ASN A 72 -10.19 2.24 9.89
N GLU A 73 -11.47 2.32 10.28
CA GLU A 73 -12.44 1.24 10.11
C GLU A 73 -12.64 0.78 8.65
N LYS A 74 -12.53 1.70 7.67
CA LYS A 74 -12.65 1.33 6.25
C LYS A 74 -11.51 0.41 5.83
N ILE A 75 -10.29 0.71 6.27
CA ILE A 75 -9.10 -0.10 5.98
C ILE A 75 -9.20 -1.45 6.71
N ILE A 76 -9.65 -1.45 7.97
CA ILE A 76 -9.89 -2.68 8.74
C ILE A 76 -10.83 -3.62 7.98
N LYS A 77 -11.97 -3.11 7.47
CA LYS A 77 -12.92 -3.91 6.69
C LYS A 77 -12.30 -4.49 5.42
N ILE A 78 -11.56 -3.70 4.65
CA ILE A 78 -10.87 -4.17 3.43
C ILE A 78 -9.86 -5.27 3.75
N LEU A 79 -9.11 -5.12 4.85
CA LEU A 79 -8.16 -6.13 5.30
C LEU A 79 -8.89 -7.39 5.79
N GLN A 80 -10.03 -7.28 6.47
CA GLN A 80 -10.86 -8.42 6.87
C GLN A 80 -11.43 -9.18 5.67
N GLU A 81 -11.94 -8.48 4.66
CA GLU A 81 -12.46 -9.08 3.43
C GLU A 81 -11.40 -9.89 2.67
N LYS A 82 -10.14 -9.46 2.76
CA LYS A 82 -8.99 -10.16 2.17
C LYS A 82 -8.38 -11.21 3.11
N ASP A 83 -8.91 -11.35 4.33
CA ASP A 83 -8.38 -12.22 5.38
C ASP A 83 -6.91 -11.87 5.76
N LEU A 84 -6.59 -10.57 5.83
CA LEU A 84 -5.25 -10.02 6.04
C LEU A 84 -5.11 -9.18 7.31
N ILE A 85 -6.05 -9.22 8.26
CA ILE A 85 -5.94 -8.48 9.53
C ILE A 85 -5.79 -9.40 10.74
N THR A 86 -5.12 -8.91 11.78
CA THR A 86 -5.00 -9.59 13.08
C THR A 86 -4.99 -8.51 14.15
N ASP A 87 -5.96 -8.51 15.06
CA ASP A 87 -6.04 -7.58 16.22
C ASP A 87 -5.82 -6.09 15.89
N ASN A 88 -6.35 -5.61 14.76
CA ASN A 88 -6.13 -4.25 14.22
C ASN A 88 -4.67 -3.93 13.86
N GLU A 89 -3.82 -4.94 13.79
CA GLU A 89 -2.44 -4.88 13.32
C GLU A 89 -2.32 -5.40 11.88
N CYS A 90 -1.39 -4.79 11.17
CA CYS A 90 -1.03 -5.16 9.81
C CYS A 90 0.50 -5.20 9.70
N ILE A 91 1.04 -6.41 9.65
CA ILE A 91 2.47 -6.67 9.58
C ILE A 91 2.83 -6.97 8.14
N PHE A 92 3.56 -6.07 7.50
CA PHE A 92 4.15 -6.35 6.21
C PHE A 92 5.53 -6.96 6.40
N ARG A 93 5.81 -8.04 5.68
CA ARG A 93 7.14 -8.66 5.66
C ARG A 93 7.56 -8.96 4.23
N ARG A 94 8.73 -8.47 3.84
CA ARG A 94 9.34 -8.79 2.54
C ARG A 94 10.66 -9.49 2.76
N LYS A 95 10.78 -10.68 2.17
CA LYS A 95 12.01 -11.48 2.18
C LYS A 95 12.55 -11.62 0.77
N ILE A 96 13.82 -11.27 0.57
CA ILE A 96 14.49 -11.34 -0.73
C ILE A 96 15.71 -12.24 -0.54
N ASN A 97 15.69 -13.39 -1.21
CA ASN A 97 16.78 -14.35 -1.06
C ASN A 97 18.02 -13.95 -1.89
N LYS A 98 19.11 -14.68 -1.66
CA LYS A 98 20.38 -14.56 -2.42
C LYS A 98 20.24 -14.68 -3.94
N LYS A 99 19.14 -15.29 -4.43
CA LYS A 99 18.82 -15.44 -5.87
C LYS A 99 17.89 -14.33 -6.38
N ASN A 100 17.71 -13.24 -5.63
CA ASN A 100 16.78 -12.14 -5.92
C ASN A 100 15.29 -12.55 -6.03
N LEU A 101 14.92 -13.72 -5.50
CA LEU A 101 13.51 -14.10 -5.39
C LEU A 101 12.92 -13.38 -4.19
N SER A 102 11.95 -12.52 -4.48
CA SER A 102 11.23 -11.71 -3.51
C SER A 102 9.90 -12.37 -3.15
N LYS A 103 9.63 -12.53 -1.86
CA LYS A 103 8.33 -12.93 -1.31
C LYS A 103 7.81 -11.84 -0.38
N ILE A 104 6.52 -11.56 -0.46
CA ILE A 104 5.85 -10.56 0.37
C ILE A 104 4.77 -11.28 1.18
N TYR A 105 4.64 -10.89 2.43
CA TYR A 105 3.68 -11.40 3.38
C TYR A 105 2.96 -10.24 4.05
N ILE A 106 1.68 -10.43 4.34
CA ILE A 106 0.89 -9.56 5.22
C ILE A 106 0.27 -10.46 6.28
N ASN A 107 0.55 -10.20 7.57
CA ASN A 107 0.10 -11.03 8.69
C ASN A 107 0.33 -12.54 8.42
N ASP A 108 1.57 -12.86 8.07
CA ASP A 108 2.08 -14.20 7.70
C ASP A 108 1.46 -14.88 6.47
N LYS A 109 0.53 -14.22 5.77
CA LYS A 109 -0.06 -14.73 4.54
C LYS A 109 0.69 -14.23 3.32
N PRO A 110 1.10 -15.11 2.38
CA PRO A 110 1.79 -14.68 1.17
C PRO A 110 0.86 -13.87 0.28
N VAL A 111 1.33 -12.72 -0.21
CA VAL A 111 0.58 -11.84 -1.12
C VAL A 111 1.41 -11.49 -2.34
N ASN A 112 0.74 -11.14 -3.43
CA ASN A 112 1.41 -10.60 -4.62
C ASN A 112 1.77 -9.12 -4.42
N SER A 113 2.65 -8.58 -5.27
CA SER A 113 3.10 -7.19 -5.18
C SER A 113 1.98 -6.16 -5.40
N SER A 114 0.95 -6.48 -6.19
CA SER A 114 -0.18 -5.58 -6.41
C SER A 114 -0.98 -5.40 -5.13
N THR A 115 -1.38 -6.50 -4.49
CA THR A 115 -2.11 -6.48 -3.22
C THR A 115 -1.31 -5.76 -2.14
N ALA A 116 0.00 -5.99 -2.05
CA ALA A 116 0.86 -5.30 -1.10
C ALA A 116 0.90 -3.78 -1.35
N LYS A 117 0.94 -3.37 -2.63
CA LYS A 117 0.96 -1.96 -3.02
C LYS A 117 -0.38 -1.28 -2.77
N ASP A 118 -1.48 -1.95 -3.10
CA ASP A 118 -2.84 -1.45 -2.90
C ASP A 118 -3.09 -1.17 -1.42
N ILE A 119 -2.73 -2.12 -0.54
CA ILE A 119 -2.87 -1.94 0.91
C ILE A 119 -1.87 -0.91 1.44
N GLY A 120 -0.62 -0.94 0.98
CA GLY A 120 0.41 0.02 1.37
C GLY A 120 -0.02 1.47 1.13
N ASN A 121 -0.57 1.75 -0.05
CA ASN A 121 -1.08 3.08 -0.42
C ASN A 121 -2.27 3.55 0.44
N MET A 122 -3.00 2.63 1.09
CA MET A 122 -4.09 2.99 1.99
C MET A 122 -3.60 3.38 3.38
N ILE A 123 -2.45 2.84 3.82
CA ILE A 123 -1.99 2.95 5.22
C ILE A 123 -0.82 3.90 5.42
N ILE A 124 -0.07 4.20 4.36
CA ILE A 124 1.06 5.13 4.39
C ILE A 124 1.01 6.07 3.19
N ASP A 125 1.40 7.31 3.41
CA ASP A 125 1.72 8.27 2.34
C ASP A 125 3.18 8.67 2.52
N ILE A 126 3.97 8.56 1.46
CA ILE A 126 5.41 8.84 1.48
C ILE A 126 5.65 10.05 0.58
N HIS A 127 6.38 11.02 1.11
CA HIS A 127 6.73 12.26 0.41
C HIS A 127 8.25 12.38 0.28
N GLY A 128 8.79 11.97 -0.87
CA GLY A 128 10.22 12.08 -1.21
C GLY A 128 10.51 12.80 -2.54
N GLN A 129 11.79 12.88 -2.91
CA GLN A 129 12.27 13.55 -4.13
C GLN A 129 11.87 12.83 -5.45
N HIS A 130 11.35 11.60 -5.39
CA HIS A 130 11.05 10.76 -6.56
C HIS A 130 9.69 10.05 -6.52
N GLU A 131 8.73 10.54 -5.73
CA GLU A 131 7.45 9.85 -5.51
C GLU A 131 6.26 10.60 -6.13
N ASN A 132 5.32 9.84 -6.70
CA ASN A 132 4.03 10.36 -7.13
C ASN A 132 3.28 10.86 -5.89
N GLN A 133 3.21 12.17 -5.71
CA GLN A 133 2.42 12.77 -4.65
C GLN A 133 0.95 12.44 -4.90
N LEU A 134 0.31 11.69 -3.99
CA LEU A 134 -1.13 11.42 -4.03
C LEU A 134 -1.93 12.72 -4.21
N ILE A 135 -1.51 13.79 -3.53
CA ILE A 135 -2.07 15.15 -3.63
C ILE A 135 -2.04 15.73 -5.06
N LEU A 136 -1.08 15.34 -5.90
CA LEU A 136 -0.97 15.84 -7.28
C LEU A 136 -1.80 15.03 -8.28
N SER A 137 -2.38 13.89 -7.87
CA SER A 137 -3.27 13.11 -8.73
C SER A 137 -4.59 13.85 -8.91
N SER A 138 -4.99 14.11 -10.16
CA SER A 138 -6.29 14.73 -10.47
C SER A 138 -7.47 13.93 -9.91
N GLU A 139 -7.37 12.60 -9.90
CA GLU A 139 -8.39 11.72 -9.32
C GLU A 139 -8.51 11.91 -7.81
N GLU A 140 -7.39 12.01 -7.11
CA GLU A 140 -7.35 12.22 -5.65
C GLU A 140 -7.81 13.64 -5.28
N GLN A 141 -7.43 14.65 -6.08
CA GLN A 141 -7.93 16.02 -5.90
C GLN A 141 -9.45 16.09 -6.04
N LEU A 142 -10.00 15.41 -7.04
CA LEU A 142 -11.45 15.36 -7.26
C LEU A 142 -12.15 14.61 -6.13
N ASN A 143 -11.63 13.45 -5.72
CA ASN A 143 -12.16 12.70 -4.57
C ASN A 143 -12.13 13.53 -3.28
N ARG A 144 -11.07 14.30 -3.04
CA ARG A 144 -10.98 15.21 -1.89
C ARG A 144 -12.01 16.33 -1.95
N LEU A 145 -12.18 16.96 -3.11
CA LEU A 145 -13.19 17.98 -3.29
C LEU A 145 -14.58 17.41 -3.06
N ASP A 146 -14.90 16.26 -3.67
CA ASP A 146 -16.18 15.58 -3.53
C ASP A 146 -16.50 15.22 -2.08
N ASN A 147 -15.50 14.73 -1.35
CA ASN A 147 -15.64 14.42 0.08
C ASN A 147 -15.86 15.70 0.90
N PHE A 148 -15.17 16.80 0.55
CA PHE A 148 -15.33 18.09 1.24
C PHE A 148 -16.73 18.69 1.04
N ILE A 149 -17.33 18.54 -0.14
CA ILE A 149 -18.70 19.00 -0.43
C ILE A 149 -19.76 17.93 -0.12
N GLU A 150 -19.36 16.78 0.44
CA GLU A 150 -20.23 15.65 0.80
C GLU A 150 -21.15 15.16 -0.34
N ILE A 151 -20.67 15.18 -1.59
CA ILE A 151 -21.48 14.84 -2.78
C ILE A 151 -21.58 13.32 -3.05
N THR A 152 -20.97 12.50 -2.20
CA THR A 152 -20.91 11.04 -2.36
C THR A 152 -22.30 10.40 -2.52
N PRO A 153 -23.34 10.76 -1.73
CA PRO A 153 -24.67 10.17 -1.88
C PRO A 153 -25.32 10.46 -3.24
N GLN A 154 -25.15 11.67 -3.77
CA GLN A 154 -25.68 12.07 -5.07
C GLN A 154 -24.95 11.35 -6.20
N LYS A 155 -23.62 11.20 -6.09
CA LYS A 155 -22.81 10.39 -7.01
C LYS A 155 -23.27 8.94 -7.05
N GLU A 156 -23.53 8.32 -5.90
CA GLU A 156 -24.06 6.95 -5.84
C GLU A 156 -25.44 6.84 -6.48
N ARG A 157 -26.33 7.81 -6.22
CA ARG A 157 -27.66 7.83 -6.84
C ARG A 157 -27.59 7.88 -8.38
N ILE A 158 -26.74 8.74 -8.93
CA ILE A 158 -26.52 8.83 -10.39
C ILE A 158 -25.93 7.53 -10.93
N ARG A 159 -24.95 6.94 -10.22
CA ARG A 159 -24.32 5.67 -10.61
C ARG A 159 -25.34 4.53 -10.67
N ASN A 160 -26.24 4.45 -9.69
CA ASN A 160 -27.30 3.44 -9.67
C ASN A 160 -28.28 3.62 -10.84
N ILE A 161 -28.74 4.85 -11.10
CA ILE A 161 -29.62 5.14 -12.24
C ILE A 161 -28.95 4.75 -13.57
N LEU A 162 -27.67 5.10 -13.76
CA LEU A 162 -26.92 4.71 -14.96
C LEU A 162 -26.79 3.19 -15.10
N SER A 163 -26.57 2.48 -14.00
CA SER A 163 -26.52 1.01 -14.03
C SER A 163 -27.86 0.38 -14.41
N GLU A 164 -28.97 0.96 -13.96
CA GLU A 164 -30.32 0.52 -14.34
C GLU A 164 -30.57 0.77 -15.84
N ILE A 165 -30.23 1.96 -16.35
CA ILE A 165 -30.36 2.28 -17.78
C ILE A 165 -29.57 1.28 -18.63
N ASN A 166 -28.29 1.05 -18.29
CA ASN A 166 -27.44 0.13 -19.03
C ASN A 166 -27.98 -1.32 -18.99
N ASN A 167 -28.56 -1.75 -17.86
CA ASN A 167 -29.19 -3.08 -17.77
C ASN A 167 -30.42 -3.18 -18.66
N VAL A 168 -31.25 -2.14 -18.72
CA VAL A 168 -32.44 -2.10 -19.59
C VAL A 168 -32.04 -2.10 -21.06
N GLU A 169 -31.04 -1.31 -21.45
CA GLU A 169 -30.52 -1.30 -22.82
C GLU A 169 -29.99 -2.67 -23.25
N LYS A 170 -29.29 -3.35 -22.33
CA LYS A 170 -28.78 -4.70 -22.58
C LYS A 170 -29.89 -5.73 -22.76
N LEU A 171 -30.92 -5.70 -21.92
CA LEU A 171 -32.10 -6.56 -22.05
C LEU A 171 -32.87 -6.32 -23.35
N LEU A 172 -32.96 -5.07 -23.80
CA LEU A 172 -33.57 -4.73 -25.09
C LEU A 172 -32.74 -5.27 -26.25
N ALA A 173 -31.42 -5.11 -26.21
CA ALA A 173 -30.53 -5.64 -27.23
C ALA A 173 -30.58 -7.18 -27.31
N ASP A 174 -30.60 -7.87 -26.18
CA ASP A 174 -30.67 -9.33 -26.12
C ASP A 174 -32.02 -9.86 -26.64
N ASN A 175 -33.13 -9.17 -26.38
CA ASN A 175 -34.46 -9.56 -26.90
C ASN A 175 -34.61 -9.31 -28.41
N ILE A 176 -33.99 -8.26 -28.96
CA ILE A 176 -34.02 -7.96 -30.40
C ILE A 176 -33.25 -9.03 -31.20
N VAL A 177 -32.21 -9.63 -30.63
CA VAL A 177 -31.43 -10.72 -31.28
C VAL A 177 -32.14 -12.08 -31.22
N SER A 178 -33.13 -12.25 -30.34
CA SER A 178 -33.88 -13.51 -30.19
C SER A 178 -35.14 -13.62 -31.06
N GLU A 179 -35.52 -12.57 -31.78
CA GLU A 179 -36.68 -12.55 -32.70
C GLU A 179 -36.30 -12.66 -34.20
N GLU A 180 -35.02 -12.83 -34.55
CA GLU A 180 -34.53 -13.22 -35.90
C GLU A 180 -34.12 -14.70 -35.96
#